data_AF-A0A7Y4RNZ6-F1
#
_entry.id   AF-A0A7Y4RNZ6-F1
#
_cell.length_a   1.000
_cell.length_b   1.000
_cell.length_c   1.000
_cell.angle_alpha   90.00
_cell.angle_beta   90.00
_cell.angle_gamma   90.00
#
_symmetry.space_group_name_H-M   'P 1'
#
loop_
_entity.id
_entity.type
_entity.pdbx_description
1 polymer ?
#
loop_
_entity_poly.entity_id
_entity_poly.type
_entity_poly.pdbx_seq_one_letter_code
_entity_poly.pdbx_strand_id
1 'polypeptide(L)'
;MSAPIPPIGPVVSPLERGLGGISIPTGDGSFGTLLTKALNDVGQVQQDRDEVIASFLRGEPVELHQVMAAAEEASLSLQMLVEIRNKLTEAYRSIMNLQV
;
A
#
# COMPACT_ATOMS: atom_id res chain seq x y z
N MET A 1 -23.21 -43.06 -31.09
CA MET A 1 -23.27 -41.60 -31.32
C MET A 1 -22.59 -40.94 -30.12
N SER A 2 -21.27 -40.70 -30.20
CA SER A 2 -20.51 -40.02 -29.13
C SER A 2 -20.40 -38.54 -29.44
N ALA A 3 -20.87 -37.68 -28.54
CA ALA A 3 -20.71 -36.24 -28.66
C ALA A 3 -19.25 -35.82 -28.35
N PRO A 4 -18.71 -34.78 -29.01
CA PRO A 4 -17.34 -34.32 -28.79
C PRO A 4 -17.22 -33.48 -27.50
N ILE A 5 -16.09 -33.61 -26.83
CA ILE A 5 -15.67 -32.79 -25.68
C ILE A 5 -15.33 -31.36 -26.15
N PRO A 6 -15.84 -30.29 -25.50
CA PRO A 6 -15.51 -28.92 -25.84
C PRO A 6 -14.06 -28.55 -25.48
N PRO A 7 -13.41 -27.61 -26.21
CA PRO A 7 -12.06 -27.17 -25.92
C PRO A 7 -12.00 -26.36 -24.62
N ILE A 8 -11.04 -26.71 -23.77
CA ILE A 8 -10.65 -25.95 -22.58
C ILE A 8 -10.10 -24.58 -22.99
N GLY A 9 -10.74 -23.50 -22.52
CA GLY A 9 -10.28 -22.13 -22.74
C GLY A 9 -8.93 -21.85 -22.08
N PRO A 10 -8.23 -20.77 -22.46
CA PRO A 10 -6.93 -20.43 -21.90
C PRO A 10 -7.06 -20.16 -20.40
N VAL A 11 -6.18 -20.79 -19.62
CA VAL A 11 -6.03 -20.52 -18.19
C VAL A 11 -5.52 -19.09 -18.05
N VAL A 12 -6.41 -18.16 -17.68
CA VAL A 12 -6.01 -16.80 -17.35
C VAL A 12 -5.14 -16.83 -16.09
N SER A 13 -3.90 -16.34 -16.21
CA SER A 13 -2.96 -16.21 -15.11
C SER A 13 -3.57 -15.37 -13.98
N PRO A 14 -3.58 -15.84 -12.72
CA PRO A 14 -4.17 -15.10 -11.60
C PRO A 14 -3.47 -13.77 -11.26
N LEU A 15 -2.35 -13.46 -11.91
CA LEU A 15 -1.49 -12.32 -11.59
C LEU A 15 -2.01 -10.98 -12.14
N GLU A 16 -3.01 -10.99 -13.03
CA GLU A 16 -3.54 -9.77 -13.65
C GLU A 16 -4.76 -9.16 -12.91
N ARG A 17 -5.35 -9.89 -11.96
CA ARG A 17 -6.58 -9.44 -11.26
C ARG A 17 -6.32 -8.56 -10.03
N GLY A 18 -5.06 -8.37 -9.64
CA GLY A 18 -4.71 -7.72 -8.37
C GLY A 18 -4.33 -6.24 -8.43
N LEU A 19 -4.20 -5.62 -9.61
CA LEU A 19 -3.64 -4.26 -9.73
C LEU A 19 -4.59 -3.22 -10.35
N GLY A 20 -5.89 -3.56 -10.52
CA GLY A 20 -6.90 -2.68 -11.13
C GLY A 20 -7.40 -1.50 -10.29
N GLY A 21 -6.64 -1.03 -9.29
CA GLY A 21 -7.11 -0.04 -8.32
C GLY A 21 -6.33 1.27 -8.23
N ILE A 22 -5.15 1.38 -8.85
CA ILE A 22 -4.31 2.58 -8.71
C ILE A 22 -4.22 3.28 -10.06
N SER A 23 -5.26 4.05 -10.36
CA SER A 23 -5.20 5.04 -11.44
C SER A 23 -4.30 6.19 -10.97
N ILE A 24 -3.11 6.32 -11.56
CA ILE A 24 -2.19 7.42 -11.26
C ILE A 24 -2.65 8.64 -12.05
N PRO A 25 -3.19 9.71 -11.41
CA PRO A 25 -3.57 10.91 -12.14
C PRO A 25 -2.31 11.59 -12.70
N THR A 26 -2.27 11.70 -14.03
CA THR A 26 -1.24 12.41 -14.78
C THR A 26 -1.52 13.91 -14.73
N GLY A 27 -0.92 14.61 -13.78
CA GLY A 27 -0.98 16.07 -13.70
C GLY A 27 0.14 16.58 -12.81
N ASP A 28 0.72 17.74 -13.14
CA ASP A 28 1.94 18.31 -12.54
C ASP A 28 1.87 18.60 -11.02
N GLY A 29 0.72 18.36 -10.38
CA GLY A 29 0.54 18.40 -8.92
C GLY A 29 0.42 17.04 -8.23
N SER A 30 0.35 15.92 -8.95
CA SER A 30 -0.04 14.63 -8.33
C SER A 30 1.05 14.01 -7.46
N PHE A 31 2.34 14.24 -7.77
CA PHE A 31 3.46 13.69 -6.99
C PHE A 31 3.48 14.22 -5.56
N GLY A 32 3.48 15.56 -5.40
CA GLY A 32 3.50 16.19 -4.09
C GLY A 32 2.29 15.79 -3.26
N THR A 33 1.10 15.76 -3.88
CA THR A 33 -0.14 15.32 -3.22
C THR A 33 -0.09 13.87 -2.78
N LEU A 34 0.45 12.95 -3.60
CA LEU A 34 0.58 11.53 -3.24
C LEU A 34 1.59 11.33 -2.11
N LEU A 35 2.74 12.01 -2.14
CA LEU A 35 3.74 11.92 -1.08
C LEU A 35 3.21 12.50 0.23
N THR A 36 2.56 13.67 0.18
CA THR A 36 1.91 14.28 1.35
C THR A 36 0.82 13.37 1.91
N LYS A 37 0.02 12.73 1.04
CA LYS A 37 -0.99 11.77 1.47
C LYS A 37 -0.35 10.57 2.16
N ALA A 38 0.67 9.95 1.58
CA ALA A 38 1.35 8.81 2.18
C ALA A 38 2.01 9.17 3.53
N LEU A 39 2.57 10.37 3.67
CA LEU A 39 3.12 10.87 4.93
C LEU A 39 2.04 11.07 6.00
N ASN A 40 0.88 11.62 5.62
CA ASN A 40 -0.26 11.77 6.53
C ASN A 40 -0.83 10.41 6.95
N ASP A 41 -0.95 9.46 6.01
CA ASP A 41 -1.45 8.12 6.26
C ASP A 41 -0.53 7.39 7.29
N VAL A 42 0.80 7.45 7.13
CA VAL A 42 1.74 6.89 8.14
C VAL A 42 1.67 7.65 9.47
N GLY A 43 1.48 8.97 9.44
CA GLY A 43 1.29 9.77 10.65
C GLY A 43 0.08 9.33 11.46
N GLN A 44 -1.04 9.01 10.80
CA GLN A 44 -2.22 8.45 11.45
C GLN A 44 -1.95 7.07 12.05
N VAL A 45 -1.34 6.15 11.31
CA VAL A 45 -1.06 4.80 11.83
C VAL A 45 -0.14 4.87 13.07
N GLN A 46 0.80 5.80 13.11
CA GLN A 46 1.65 6.03 14.29
C GLN A 46 0.86 6.59 15.48
N GLN A 47 -0.05 7.53 15.22
CA GLN A 47 -0.94 8.11 16.24
C GLN A 47 -1.87 7.03 16.83
N ASP A 48 -2.46 6.20 15.98
CA ASP A 48 -3.36 5.12 16.37
C ASP A 48 -2.63 4.09 17.23
N ARG A 49 -1.40 3.72 16.86
CA ARG A 49 -0.54 2.87 17.70
C ARG A 49 -0.32 3.47 19.08
N ASP A 50 0.02 4.74 19.15
CA ASP A 50 0.30 5.42 20.43
C ASP A 50 -0.95 5.50 21.31
N GLU A 51 -2.13 5.68 20.71
CA GLU A 51 -3.41 5.65 21.42
C GLU A 51 -3.72 4.25 21.97
N VAL A 52 -3.52 3.20 21.16
CA VAL A 52 -3.71 1.80 21.60
C VAL A 52 -2.76 1.44 22.74
N ILE A 53 -1.49 1.88 22.66
CA ILE A 53 -0.50 1.72 23.75
C ILE A 53 -0.98 2.47 25.00
N ALA A 54 -1.42 3.72 24.86
CA ALA A 54 -1.87 4.54 25.98
C ALA A 54 -3.12 3.97 26.65
N SER A 55 -4.07 3.44 25.88
CA SER A 55 -5.25 2.72 26.38
C SER A 55 -4.88 1.46 27.14
N PHE A 56 -3.95 0.66 26.61
CA PHE A 56 -3.42 -0.52 27.30
C PHE A 56 -2.78 -0.17 28.65
N LEU A 57 -1.95 0.87 28.69
CA LEU A 57 -1.30 1.36 29.92
C LEU A 57 -2.29 1.92 30.95
N ARG A 58 -3.42 2.47 30.49
CA ARG A 58 -4.53 2.95 31.35
C ARG A 58 -5.40 1.83 31.91
N GLY A 59 -5.19 0.58 31.50
CA GLY A 59 -6.00 -0.56 31.93
C GLY A 59 -7.38 -0.61 31.26
N GLU A 60 -7.56 0.07 30.12
CA GLU A 60 -8.71 -0.14 29.25
C GLU A 60 -8.67 -1.60 28.70
N PRO A 61 -9.80 -2.16 28.25
CA PRO A 61 -9.89 -3.53 27.73
C PRO A 61 -9.24 -3.67 26.34
N VAL A 62 -7.98 -3.28 26.24
CA VAL A 62 -7.12 -3.47 25.09
C VAL A 62 -6.26 -4.69 25.38
N GLU A 63 -6.31 -5.67 24.50
CA GLU A 63 -5.50 -6.87 24.64
C GLU A 63 -4.08 -6.61 24.15
N LEU A 64 -3.08 -7.23 24.79
CA LEU A 64 -1.67 -7.06 24.42
C LEU A 64 -1.41 -7.37 22.93
N HIS A 65 -2.14 -8.33 22.35
CA HIS A 65 -2.00 -8.66 20.93
C HIS A 65 -2.40 -7.50 20.00
N GLN A 66 -3.30 -6.62 20.42
CA GLN A 66 -3.73 -5.46 19.64
C GLN A 66 -2.64 -4.39 19.63
N VAL A 67 -1.97 -4.18 20.77
CA VAL A 67 -0.81 -3.30 20.88
C VAL A 67 0.32 -3.77 19.97
N MET A 68 0.62 -5.07 20.00
CA MET A 68 1.66 -5.66 19.16
C MET A 68 1.29 -5.58 17.67
N ALA A 69 0.03 -5.83 17.31
CA ALA A 69 -0.46 -5.70 15.94
C ALA A 69 -0.36 -4.25 15.44
N ALA A 70 -0.80 -3.27 16.23
CA ALA A 70 -0.70 -1.85 15.88
C ALA A 70 0.76 -1.41 15.73
N ALA A 71 1.67 -1.92 16.56
CA ALA A 71 3.10 -1.66 16.43
C ALA A 71 3.70 -2.25 15.15
N GLU A 72 3.32 -3.47 14.80
CA GLU A 72 3.74 -4.15 13.56
C GLU A 72 3.22 -3.41 12.33
N GLU A 73 1.94 -3.01 12.34
CA GLU A 73 1.29 -2.25 11.27
C GLU A 73 1.98 -0.90 11.02
N ALA A 74 2.32 -0.19 12.10
CA ALA A 74 3.00 1.10 12.00
C ALA A 74 4.43 0.96 11.44
N SER A 75 5.15 -0.09 11.85
CA SER A 75 6.48 -0.43 11.32
C SER A 75 6.41 -0.77 9.83
N LEU A 76 5.47 -1.63 9.43
CA LEU A 76 5.26 -2.02 8.03
C LEU A 76 4.85 -0.82 7.17
N SER A 77 3.97 0.04 7.67
CA SER A 77 3.52 1.27 6.98
C SER A 77 4.69 2.22 6.70
N LEU A 78 5.59 2.38 7.67
CA LEU A 78 6.80 3.19 7.48
C LEU A 78 7.74 2.58 6.43
N GLN A 79 7.92 1.25 6.42
CA GLN A 79 8.73 0.57 5.40
C GLN A 79 8.12 0.76 4.00
N MET A 80 6.82 0.59 3.87
CA MET A 80 6.11 0.82 2.60
C MET A 80 6.27 2.26 2.11
N LEU A 81 6.23 3.26 3.00
CA LEU A 81 6.46 4.65 2.65
C LEU A 81 7.85 4.89 2.07
N VAL A 82 8.89 4.26 2.64
CA VAL A 82 10.26 4.36 2.11
C VAL A 82 10.34 3.77 0.69
N GLU A 83 9.69 2.63 0.46
CA GLU A 83 9.61 2.02 -0.88
C GLU A 83 8.86 2.90 -1.88
N ILE A 84 7.75 3.51 -1.46
CA ILE A 84 7.00 4.47 -2.29
C ILE A 84 7.89 5.68 -2.60
N ARG A 85 8.60 6.25 -1.62
CA ARG A 85 9.53 7.37 -1.83
C ARG A 85 10.59 7.02 -2.87
N ASN A 86 11.17 5.83 -2.78
CA ASN A 86 12.19 5.35 -3.71
C ASN A 86 11.63 5.19 -5.13
N LYS A 87 10.51 4.48 -5.28
CA LYS A 87 9.83 4.29 -6.57
C LYS A 87 9.40 5.60 -7.23
N LEU A 88 8.89 6.55 -6.45
CA LEU A 88 8.50 7.85 -6.98
C LEU A 88 9.72 8.67 -7.44
N THR A 89 10.83 8.61 -6.69
CA THR A 89 12.10 9.25 -7.09
C THR A 89 12.65 8.63 -8.38
N GLU A 90 12.55 7.31 -8.51
CA GLU A 90 12.95 6.57 -9.72
C GLU A 90 12.06 6.94 -10.92
N ALA A 91 10.75 6.99 -10.75
CA ALA A 91 9.80 7.40 -11.78
C ALA A 91 10.08 8.83 -12.29
N TYR A 92 10.37 9.76 -11.37
CA TYR A 92 10.79 11.13 -11.74
C TYR A 92 12.07 11.12 -12.59
N ARG A 93 13.10 10.37 -12.18
CA ARG A 93 14.36 10.25 -12.94
C ARG A 93 14.15 9.58 -14.30
N SER A 94 13.28 8.57 -14.38
CA SER A 94 12.99 7.82 -15.61
C SER A 94 12.31 8.70 -16.66
N ILE A 95 11.31 9.51 -16.27
CA ILE A 95 10.66 10.47 -17.17
C ILE A 95 11.68 11.47 -17.74
N MET A 96 12.61 11.94 -16.90
CA MET A 96 13.63 12.91 -17.31
C MET A 96 14.68 12.31 -18.25
N ASN A 97 14.99 11.03 -18.12
CA ASN A 97 15.90 10.29 -19.02
C ASN A 97 15.26 9.86 -20.34
N LEU A 98 13.93 9.88 -20.48
CA LEU A 98 13.25 9.60 -21.74
C LEU A 98 13.19 10.81 -22.69
N GLN A 99 13.51 12.03 -22.21
CA GLN A 99 13.43 13.27 -22.98
C GLN A 99 14.77 13.74 -23.57
N VAL A 100 15.83 12.91 -23.52
CA VAL A 100 17.12 13.20 -24.18
C VAL A 100 17.31 12.39 -25.44
#